data_AF-A0A7S3G2J8-F1
#
_entry.id   AF-A0A7S3G2J8-F1
#
_cell.length_a   1.000
_cell.length_b   1.000
_cell.length_c   1.000
_cell.angle_alpha   90.00
_cell.angle_beta   90.00
_cell.angle_gamma   90.00
#
_symmetry.space_group_name_H-M   'P 1'
#
loop_
_entity.id
_entity.type
_entity.pdbx_description
1 polymer ?
#
loop_
_entity_poly.entity_id
_entity_poly.type
_entity_poly.pdbx_seq_one_letter_code
_entity_poly.pdbx_strand_id
1 'polypeptide(L)'
;VMIYCTGGIRCEKVSKWMAEKRGVSEDKIGVLEGGIVAFADALLRDEQFRQEAKQDWKGRNFVFDKRRVTDVYPSSSTSTSTSTSTSSKVDRREREGEEEGMCISSCQYCGNKWSHPTSCSNHSCHVIQIQCPSCQNRMRGACSPHCKEVVAGGGEQKKWMRGRAMSVIRPRRIE
;
A
#
# COMPACT_ATOMS: atom_id res chain seq x y z
N VAL A 1 4.51 5.92 -22.84
CA VAL A 1 3.91 5.73 -21.50
C VAL A 1 4.79 4.76 -20.73
N MET A 2 5.26 5.14 -19.55
CA MET A 2 5.97 4.23 -18.65
C MET A 2 4.98 3.67 -17.62
N ILE A 3 4.92 2.35 -17.44
CA ILE A 3 4.05 1.71 -16.46
C ILE A 3 4.87 0.84 -15.50
N TYR A 4 4.44 0.79 -14.24
CA TYR A 4 5.06 -0.03 -13.21
C TYR A 4 4.02 -0.48 -12.18
N CYS A 5 4.32 -1.58 -11.49
CA CYS A 5 3.58 -2.04 -10.33
C CYS A 5 4.55 -2.73 -9.36
N THR A 6 4.07 -3.18 -8.20
CA THR A 6 4.93 -3.74 -7.14
C THR A 6 5.91 -4.80 -7.66
N GLY A 7 5.47 -5.78 -8.45
CA GLY A 7 6.30 -6.88 -8.95
C GLY A 7 6.15 -7.17 -10.45
N GLY A 8 5.81 -6.17 -11.26
CA GLY A 8 5.74 -6.28 -12.72
C GLY A 8 4.49 -6.98 -13.31
N ILE A 9 3.91 -7.99 -12.65
CA ILE A 9 2.87 -8.86 -13.25
C ILE A 9 1.62 -8.14 -13.79
N ARG A 10 1.21 -7.02 -13.19
CA ARG A 10 0.07 -6.22 -13.71
C ARG A 10 0.46 -5.48 -14.98
N CYS A 11 1.71 -5.04 -15.08
CA CYS A 11 2.22 -4.31 -16.23
C CYS A 11 2.35 -5.20 -17.45
N GLU A 12 2.75 -6.47 -17.29
CA GLU A 12 2.75 -7.46 -18.38
C GLU A 12 1.39 -7.59 -19.07
N LYS A 13 0.32 -7.64 -18.27
CA LYS A 13 -1.05 -7.74 -18.81
C LYS A 13 -1.51 -6.42 -19.42
N VAL A 14 -1.17 -5.30 -18.78
CA VAL A 14 -1.62 -3.98 -19.21
C VAL A 14 -0.89 -3.53 -20.48
N SER A 15 0.42 -3.75 -20.60
CA SER A 15 1.20 -3.41 -21.80
C SER A 15 0.63 -4.11 -23.03
N LYS A 16 0.36 -5.42 -22.93
CA LYS A 16 -0.23 -6.20 -24.02
C LYS A 16 -1.62 -5.70 -24.39
N TRP A 17 -2.47 -5.41 -23.40
CA TRP A 17 -3.78 -4.81 -23.64
C TRP A 17 -3.70 -3.42 -24.30
N MET A 18 -2.75 -2.58 -23.90
CA MET A 18 -2.54 -1.26 -24.51
C MET A 18 -2.14 -1.38 -25.99
N ALA A 19 -1.24 -2.31 -26.29
CA ALA A 19 -0.83 -2.58 -27.67
C ALA A 19 -2.01 -3.09 -28.52
N GLU A 20 -2.68 -4.14 -28.05
CA GLU A 20 -3.67 -4.85 -28.86
C GLU A 20 -5.05 -4.19 -28.91
N LYS A 21 -5.49 -3.59 -27.79
CA LYS A 21 -6.87 -3.08 -27.65
C LYS A 21 -6.95 -1.56 -27.72
N ARG A 22 -5.86 -0.86 -27.44
CA ARG A 22 -5.79 0.61 -27.55
C ARG A 22 -4.94 1.08 -28.73
N GLY A 23 -4.28 0.16 -29.45
CA GLY A 23 -3.48 0.49 -30.63
C GLY A 23 -2.24 1.34 -30.30
N VAL A 24 -1.76 1.28 -29.05
CA VAL A 24 -0.55 2.00 -28.66
C VAL A 24 0.65 1.23 -29.21
N SER A 25 1.48 1.87 -30.02
CA SER A 25 2.70 1.25 -30.58
C SER A 25 3.59 0.72 -29.44
N GLU A 26 4.10 -0.50 -29.58
CA GLU A 26 4.86 -1.19 -28.51
C GLU A 26 6.13 -0.44 -28.11
N ASP A 27 6.80 0.21 -29.06
CA ASP A 27 7.96 1.09 -28.84
C ASP A 27 7.66 2.30 -27.94
N LYS A 28 6.37 2.64 -27.78
CA LYS A 28 5.90 3.73 -26.91
C LYS A 28 5.44 3.23 -25.54
N ILE A 29 5.54 1.94 -25.24
CA ILE A 29 5.15 1.35 -23.96
C ILE A 29 6.41 0.91 -23.21
N GLY A 30 6.84 1.71 -22.24
CA GLY A 30 7.89 1.32 -21.30
C GLY A 30 7.30 0.56 -20.12
N VAL A 31 7.94 -0.54 -19.73
CA VAL A 31 7.60 -1.33 -18.54
C VAL A 31 8.81 -1.38 -17.61
N LEU A 32 8.61 -1.08 -16.33
CA LEU A 32 9.63 -1.34 -15.31
C LEU A 32 9.70 -2.85 -15.06
N GLU A 33 10.70 -3.50 -15.64
CA GLU A 33 10.91 -4.95 -15.52
C GLU A 33 11.10 -5.35 -14.04
N GLY A 34 10.42 -6.40 -13.61
CA GLY A 34 10.39 -6.83 -12.20
C GLY A 34 9.69 -5.87 -11.23
N GLY A 35 9.27 -4.68 -11.69
CA GLY A 35 8.53 -3.70 -10.91
C GLY A 35 9.34 -3.01 -9.81
N ILE A 36 8.63 -2.41 -8.87
CA ILE A 36 9.22 -1.63 -7.77
C ILE A 36 10.16 -2.48 -6.90
N VAL A 37 9.87 -3.77 -6.73
CA VAL A 37 10.73 -4.69 -5.97
C VAL A 37 12.09 -4.88 -6.62
N ALA A 38 12.15 -5.05 -7.95
CA ALA A 38 13.43 -5.15 -8.66
C ALA A 38 14.19 -3.81 -8.65
N PHE A 39 13.48 -2.69 -8.79
CA PHE A 39 14.06 -1.36 -8.62
C PHE A 39 14.68 -1.17 -7.23
N ALA A 40 13.99 -1.56 -6.15
CA ALA A 40 14.53 -1.51 -4.80
C ALA A 40 15.77 -2.41 -4.62
N ASP A 41 15.75 -3.63 -5.18
CA ASP A 41 16.92 -4.53 -5.14
C ASP A 41 18.12 -3.94 -5.91
N ALA A 42 17.89 -3.30 -7.06
CA ALA A 42 18.93 -2.61 -7.83
C ALA A 42 19.54 -1.46 -7.03
N LEU A 43 18.71 -0.63 -6.38
CA LEU A 43 19.18 0.43 -5.49
C LEU A 43 20.05 -0.11 -4.34
N LEU A 44 19.77 -1.31 -3.83
CA LEU A 44 20.58 -1.93 -2.78
C LEU A 44 21.95 -2.41 -3.28
N ARG A 45 22.03 -2.90 -4.52
CA ARG A 45 23.25 -3.49 -5.09
C ARG A 45 24.18 -2.49 -5.75
N ASP A 46 23.63 -1.42 -6.31
CA ASP A 46 24.38 -0.44 -7.10
C ASP A 46 24.28 0.96 -6.46
N GLU A 47 25.40 1.40 -5.88
CA GLU A 47 25.50 2.71 -5.24
C GLU A 47 25.44 3.86 -6.25
N GLN A 48 26.01 3.70 -7.45
CA GLN A 48 25.97 4.74 -8.47
C GLN A 48 24.53 4.94 -8.93
N PHE A 49 23.84 3.85 -9.26
CA PHE A 49 22.42 3.89 -9.60
C PHE A 49 21.58 4.52 -8.47
N ARG A 50 21.88 4.20 -7.21
CA ARG A 50 21.19 4.80 -6.05
C ARG A 50 21.34 6.32 -5.98
N GLN A 51 22.53 6.86 -6.28
CA GLN A 51 22.75 8.31 -6.29
C GLN A 51 22.00 8.98 -7.44
N GLU A 52 22.00 8.36 -8.63
CA GLU A 52 21.28 8.85 -9.81
C GLU A 52 19.76 8.83 -9.58
N ALA A 53 19.23 7.73 -9.04
CA ALA A 53 17.80 7.51 -8.82
C ALA A 53 17.26 8.09 -7.49
N LYS A 54 18.03 8.92 -6.78
CA LYS A 54 17.72 9.40 -5.40
C LYS A 54 16.38 10.14 -5.27
N GLN A 55 15.86 10.71 -6.37
CA GLN A 55 14.62 11.49 -6.37
C GLN A 55 13.46 10.79 -7.09
N ASP A 56 13.69 9.60 -7.65
CA ASP A 56 12.73 8.90 -8.51
C ASP A 56 11.59 8.24 -7.72
N TRP A 57 11.80 7.99 -6.42
CA TRP A 57 10.80 7.37 -5.55
C TRP A 57 10.50 8.23 -4.32
N LYS A 58 9.23 8.25 -3.91
CA LYS A 58 8.77 8.94 -2.69
C LYS A 58 7.88 8.00 -1.87
N GLY A 59 8.03 8.04 -0.55
CA GLY A 59 7.30 7.17 0.37
C GLY A 59 7.78 5.72 0.31
N ARG A 60 6.85 4.78 0.49
CA ARG A 60 7.16 3.34 0.62
C ARG A 60 6.29 2.49 -0.30
N ASN A 61 6.76 1.29 -0.61
CA ASN A 61 6.09 0.36 -1.50
C ASN A 61 5.05 -0.48 -0.74
N PHE A 62 3.81 -0.47 -1.20
CA PHE A 62 2.77 -1.34 -0.65
C PHE A 62 2.96 -2.80 -1.11
N VAL A 63 2.88 -3.75 -0.18
CA VAL A 63 3.00 -5.19 -0.42
C VAL A 63 1.82 -5.97 0.15
N PHE A 64 1.42 -7.04 -0.54
CA PHE A 64 0.23 -7.83 -0.25
C PHE A 64 0.50 -8.96 0.77
N ASP A 65 1.14 -8.62 1.88
CA ASP A 65 1.39 -9.54 2.98
C ASP A 65 1.37 -8.82 4.33
N LYS A 66 1.79 -9.50 5.40
CA LYS A 66 1.77 -8.97 6.77
C LYS A 66 2.61 -7.70 6.95
N ARG A 67 3.63 -7.48 6.11
CA ARG A 67 4.48 -6.28 6.16
C ARG A 67 3.69 -5.04 5.77
N ARG A 68 2.71 -5.17 4.86
CA ARG A 68 1.88 -4.12 4.23
C ARG A 68 2.66 -3.08 3.44
N VAL A 69 3.83 -2.68 3.92
CA VAL A 69 4.67 -1.64 3.36
C VAL A 69 6.13 -2.07 3.52
N THR A 70 6.95 -1.79 2.50
CA THR A 70 8.40 -1.98 2.53
C THR A 70 9.09 -0.69 2.07
N ASP A 71 10.25 -0.41 2.66
CA ASP A 71 11.10 0.68 2.18
C ASP A 71 11.67 0.34 0.79
N VAL A 72 11.92 1.38 0.00
CA VAL A 72 12.50 1.24 -1.36
C VAL A 72 13.96 1.65 -1.36
N TYR A 73 14.30 2.75 -0.70
CA TYR A 73 15.68 3.10 -0.42
C TYR A 73 16.15 2.42 0.88
N PRO A 74 17.43 2.01 0.96
CA PRO A 74 18.00 1.55 2.22
C PRO A 74 17.94 2.68 3.25
N SER A 75 17.55 2.34 4.48
CA SER A 75 17.68 3.25 5.62
C SER A 75 19.15 3.64 5.77
N SER A 76 19.46 4.93 5.75
CA SER A 76 20.79 5.44 6.10
C SER A 76 21.07 5.08 7.56
N SER A 77 21.80 3.98 7.78
CA SER A 77 22.46 3.58 9.03
C SER A 77 21.84 4.09 10.34
N THR A 78 21.07 3.19 10.98
CA THR A 78 21.03 2.92 12.43
C THR A 78 21.92 3.83 13.30
N SER A 79 21.31 4.76 14.03
CA SER A 79 21.87 5.14 15.33
C SER A 79 21.71 3.94 16.26
N THR A 80 22.84 3.31 16.58
CA THR A 80 22.96 2.23 17.57
C THR A 80 22.22 2.60 18.84
N SER A 81 21.02 2.07 19.03
CA SER A 81 20.34 2.06 20.32
C SER A 81 20.48 0.66 20.88
N THR A 82 21.44 0.52 21.80
CA THR A 82 21.68 -0.65 22.65
C THR A 82 20.34 -1.14 23.22
N SER A 83 19.81 -2.22 22.66
CA SER A 83 18.57 -2.83 23.11
C SER A 83 18.83 -3.68 24.34
N THR A 84 18.65 -3.08 25.53
CA THR A 84 18.38 -3.85 26.75
C THR A 84 16.99 -4.44 26.61
N SER A 85 16.93 -5.76 26.59
CA SER A 85 15.74 -6.58 26.41
C SER A 85 14.81 -6.50 27.63
N THR A 86 13.66 -5.85 27.48
CA THR A 86 12.46 -6.15 28.27
C THR A 86 11.22 -6.19 27.38
N SER A 87 10.54 -7.33 27.44
CA SER A 87 9.34 -7.66 26.67
C SER A 87 8.18 -6.69 26.92
N SER A 88 7.74 -6.01 25.87
CA SER A 88 6.33 -5.64 25.65
C SER A 88 6.08 -5.49 24.14
N LYS A 89 5.62 -6.59 23.53
CA LYS A 89 5.35 -6.72 22.09
C LYS A 89 4.00 -6.08 21.72
N VAL A 90 4.00 -4.77 21.51
CA VAL A 90 3.17 -4.09 20.49
C VAL A 90 4.04 -2.99 19.90
N ASP A 91 4.19 -2.99 18.59
CA ASP A 91 5.15 -2.22 17.79
C ASP A 91 5.32 -0.75 18.23
N ARG A 92 6.38 -0.48 19.01
CA ARG A 92 6.80 0.86 19.43
C ARG A 92 7.43 1.67 18.27
N ARG A 93 7.55 1.11 17.06
CA ARG A 93 8.11 1.80 15.89
C ARG A 93 7.10 2.63 15.10
N GLU A 94 5.80 2.56 15.41
CA GLU A 94 4.75 3.23 14.60
C GLU A 94 4.48 4.70 14.99
N ARG A 95 5.22 5.30 15.94
CA ARG A 95 4.86 6.61 16.49
C ARG A 95 5.98 7.64 16.60
N GLU A 96 7.23 7.28 16.32
CA GLU A 96 8.37 8.20 16.46
C GLU A 96 8.98 8.45 15.07
N GLY A 97 8.52 9.54 14.42
CA GLY A 97 9.16 10.17 13.27
C GLY A 97 8.98 9.46 11.91
N GLU A 98 7.85 9.70 11.23
CA GLU A 98 7.89 9.63 9.76
C GLU A 98 8.85 10.75 9.31
N GLU A 99 10.03 10.40 8.79
CA GLU A 99 10.98 11.37 8.23
C GLU A 99 10.28 12.31 7.25
N GLU A 100 10.68 13.58 7.29
CA GLU A 100 10.10 14.64 6.46
C GLU A 100 10.28 14.29 4.97
N GLY A 101 9.20 13.90 4.29
CA GLY A 101 9.22 13.40 2.91
C GLY A 101 8.72 11.95 2.74
N MET A 102 8.62 11.18 3.82
CA MET A 102 8.09 9.81 3.81
C MET A 102 6.56 9.76 3.67
N CYS A 103 5.90 10.78 4.23
CA CYS A 103 4.44 10.87 4.23
C CYS A 103 3.94 11.53 2.93
N ILE A 104 3.47 10.71 1.99
CA ILE A 104 2.98 11.13 0.66
C ILE A 104 1.46 11.21 0.56
N SER A 105 0.73 10.91 1.63
CA SER A 105 -0.73 10.85 1.64
C SER A 105 -1.34 11.38 2.93
N SER A 106 -2.67 11.45 2.95
CA SER A 106 -3.47 12.00 4.04
C SER A 106 -4.49 10.99 4.52
N CYS A 107 -4.79 11.03 5.81
CA CYS A 107 -5.89 10.28 6.40
C CYS A 107 -7.22 10.62 5.71
N GLN A 108 -7.94 9.61 5.25
CA GLN A 108 -9.20 9.80 4.49
C GLN A 108 -10.33 10.46 5.28
N TYR A 109 -10.24 10.48 6.62
CA TYR A 109 -11.30 11.00 7.49
C TYR A 109 -11.04 12.39 8.07
N CYS A 110 -9.77 12.74 8.33
CA CYS A 110 -9.43 14.01 8.95
C CYS A 110 -8.44 14.85 8.14
N GLY A 111 -7.85 14.31 7.07
CA GLY A 111 -6.89 15.03 6.23
C GLY A 111 -5.47 15.12 6.79
N ASN A 112 -5.25 14.80 8.07
CA ASN A 112 -3.90 14.81 8.67
C ASN A 112 -2.95 13.91 7.88
N LYS A 113 -1.67 14.34 7.79
CA LYS A 113 -0.60 13.56 7.17
C LYS A 113 -0.53 12.17 7.80
N TRP A 114 -0.68 11.15 6.97
CA TRP A 114 -0.58 9.75 7.35
C TRP A 114 -0.43 8.91 6.09
N SER A 115 0.52 7.97 6.03
CA SER A 115 0.72 7.15 4.83
C SER A 115 0.71 5.65 5.06
N HIS A 116 0.44 5.19 6.29
CA HIS A 116 0.32 3.77 6.57
C HIS A 116 -1.06 3.22 6.16
N PRO A 117 -1.12 2.26 5.23
CA PRO A 117 -2.34 1.60 4.84
C PRO A 117 -2.79 0.58 5.88
N THR A 118 -4.09 0.59 6.17
CA THR A 118 -4.73 -0.37 7.06
C THR A 118 -5.90 -1.08 6.40
N SER A 119 -6.14 -2.33 6.78
CA SER A 119 -7.31 -3.07 6.34
C SER A 119 -8.53 -2.69 7.18
N CYS A 120 -9.70 -2.62 6.55
CA CYS A 120 -10.97 -2.45 7.23
C CYS A 120 -11.22 -3.59 8.24
N SER A 121 -11.61 -3.25 9.46
CA SER A 121 -11.96 -4.23 10.51
C SER A 121 -13.22 -5.06 10.18
N ASN A 122 -14.05 -4.60 9.23
CA ASN A 122 -15.04 -5.48 8.63
C ASN A 122 -14.34 -6.46 7.67
N HIS A 123 -14.08 -7.68 8.15
CA HIS A 123 -13.37 -8.71 7.39
C HIS A 123 -14.02 -9.06 6.04
N SER A 124 -15.32 -8.84 5.86
CA SER A 124 -16.00 -9.06 4.58
C SER A 124 -15.82 -7.92 3.57
N CYS A 125 -15.29 -6.76 4.01
CA CYS A 125 -15.13 -5.59 3.16
C CYS A 125 -13.84 -5.62 2.32
N HIS A 126 -12.75 -6.14 2.88
CA HIS A 126 -11.42 -6.23 2.24
C HIS A 126 -10.83 -4.91 1.71
N VAL A 127 -11.45 -3.76 2.01
CA VAL A 127 -10.91 -2.44 1.64
C VAL A 127 -9.65 -2.14 2.45
N ILE A 128 -8.66 -1.60 1.76
CA ILE A 128 -7.43 -1.04 2.33
C ILE A 128 -7.55 0.49 2.26
N GLN A 129 -7.22 1.15 3.36
CA GLN A 129 -7.51 2.56 3.59
C GLN A 129 -6.32 3.27 4.25
N ILE A 130 -6.19 4.58 4.04
CA ILE A 130 -5.22 5.40 4.77
C ILE A 130 -5.96 6.06 5.94
N GLN A 131 -5.74 5.55 7.15
CA GLN A 131 -6.44 6.01 8.35
C GLN A 131 -5.46 6.17 9.50
N CYS A 132 -5.35 7.39 10.03
CA CYS A 132 -4.49 7.67 11.19
C CYS A 132 -5.02 7.00 12.46
N PRO A 133 -4.19 6.78 13.50
CA PRO A 133 -4.58 6.05 14.71
C PRO A 133 -5.80 6.64 15.43
N SER A 134 -5.93 7.97 15.47
CA SER A 134 -7.10 8.62 16.09
C SER A 134 -8.40 8.31 15.33
N CYS A 135 -8.37 8.31 14.00
CA CYS A 135 -9.51 7.94 13.18
C CYS A 135 -9.79 6.44 13.22
N GLN A 136 -8.76 5.59 13.31
CA GLN A 136 -8.94 4.14 13.52
C GLN A 136 -9.72 3.88 14.80
N ASN A 137 -9.36 4.51 15.91
CA ASN A 137 -10.10 4.39 17.17
C ASN A 137 -11.55 4.88 17.02
N ARG A 138 -11.75 6.07 16.44
CA ARG A 138 -13.08 6.65 16.22
C ARG A 138 -13.97 5.78 15.31
N MET A 139 -13.38 5.10 14.33
CA MET A 139 -14.09 4.28 13.34
C MET A 139 -14.06 2.79 13.65
N ARG A 140 -13.49 2.36 14.79
CA ARG A 140 -13.27 0.94 15.12
C ARG A 140 -12.55 0.19 13.98
N GLY A 141 -11.57 0.85 13.35
CA GLY A 141 -10.81 0.36 12.20
C GLY A 141 -11.59 0.19 10.90
N ALA A 142 -12.84 0.68 10.82
CA ALA A 142 -13.68 0.55 9.64
C ALA A 142 -13.41 1.61 8.55
N CYS A 143 -13.66 1.23 7.28
CA CYS A 143 -13.54 2.08 6.09
C CYS A 143 -14.69 3.04 5.85
N SER A 144 -15.82 2.83 6.53
CA SER A 144 -17.04 3.62 6.37
C SER A 144 -17.92 3.53 7.63
N PRO A 145 -18.88 4.45 7.81
CA PRO A 145 -19.89 4.36 8.86
C PRO A 145 -20.65 3.02 8.83
N HIS A 146 -21.03 2.54 7.64
CA HIS A 146 -21.67 1.24 7.48
C HIS A 146 -20.80 0.09 8.00
N CYS A 147 -19.51 0.05 7.63
CA CYS A 147 -18.62 -0.98 8.16
C CYS A 147 -18.39 -0.83 9.67
N LYS A 148 -18.44 0.39 10.21
CA LYS A 148 -18.34 0.63 11.66
C LYS A 148 -19.53 0.02 12.40
N GLU A 149 -20.73 0.13 11.86
CA GLU A 149 -21.94 -0.51 12.40
C GLU A 149 -21.83 -2.05 12.36
N VAL A 150 -21.38 -2.61 11.25
CA VAL A 150 -21.16 -4.07 11.12
C VAL A 150 -20.15 -4.58 12.15
N VAL A 151 -19.05 -3.85 12.35
CA VAL A 151 -18.04 -4.17 13.38
C VAL A 151 -18.63 -4.01 14.79
N ALA A 152 -19.49 -3.02 15.02
CA ALA A 152 -20.14 -2.80 16.30
C ALA A 152 -21.16 -3.89 16.68
N GLY A 153 -21.84 -4.46 15.69
CA GLY A 153 -22.88 -5.48 15.88
C GLY A 153 -22.36 -6.90 16.16
N GLY A 154 -21.07 -7.09 16.45
CA GLY A 154 -20.53 -8.41 16.83
C GLY A 154 -20.41 -9.43 15.68
N GLY A 155 -20.63 -9.00 14.43
CA GLY A 155 -20.30 -9.73 13.21
C GLY A 155 -20.70 -11.22 13.20
N GLU A 156 -21.96 -11.55 12.89
CA GLU A 156 -22.28 -12.87 12.33
C GLU A 156 -21.63 -13.00 10.92
N GLN A 157 -20.33 -13.29 10.90
CA GLN A 157 -19.50 -13.37 9.69
C GLN A 157 -19.78 -14.62 8.83
N LYS A 158 -20.73 -15.49 9.23
CA LYS A 158 -20.93 -16.82 8.61
C LYS A 158 -22.05 -16.95 7.57
N LYS A 159 -22.82 -15.90 7.24
CA LYS A 159 -23.92 -16.04 6.26
C LYS A 159 -23.64 -15.54 4.83
N TRP A 160 -22.62 -14.71 4.60
CA TRP A 160 -22.46 -14.04 3.29
C TRP A 160 -21.82 -14.90 2.18
N MET A 161 -21.20 -16.04 2.50
CA MET A 161 -20.74 -16.98 1.46
C MET A 161 -21.87 -17.74 0.77
N ARG A 162 -23.14 -17.54 1.19
CA ARG A 162 -24.33 -18.05 0.51
C ARG A 162 -25.14 -16.90 -0.06
N GLY A 163 -24.89 -16.54 -1.33
CA GLY A 163 -25.95 -15.98 -2.18
C GLY A 163 -26.01 -14.46 -2.37
N ARG A 164 -24.91 -13.71 -2.28
CA ARG A 164 -24.87 -12.37 -2.91
C ARG A 164 -23.48 -12.02 -3.44
N ALA A 165 -23.08 -12.77 -4.47
CA ALA A 165 -22.13 -12.28 -5.45
C ALA A 165 -22.70 -10.99 -6.10
N MET A 166 -21.83 -10.05 -6.46
CA MET A 166 -22.03 -9.03 -7.52
C MET A 166 -22.66 -7.65 -7.22
N SER A 167 -22.94 -7.21 -5.98
CA SER A 167 -23.46 -5.83 -5.77
C SER A 167 -22.46 -4.77 -5.31
N VAL A 168 -21.31 -5.16 -4.72
CA VAL A 168 -20.31 -4.21 -4.17
C VAL A 168 -19.12 -3.99 -5.11
N ILE A 169 -18.81 -4.95 -5.98
CA ILE A 169 -17.88 -4.73 -7.10
C ILE A 169 -18.73 -4.29 -8.29
N ARG A 170 -19.11 -3.01 -8.34
CA ARG A 170 -19.55 -2.44 -9.61
C ARG A 170 -18.30 -2.30 -10.48
N PRO A 171 -18.19 -2.98 -11.64
CA PRO A 171 -17.15 -2.63 -12.58
C PRO A 171 -17.32 -1.13 -12.88
N ARG A 172 -16.32 -0.32 -12.53
CA ARG A 172 -16.26 1.05 -13.04
C ARG A 172 -16.03 0.88 -14.54
N ARG A 173 -17.11 0.97 -15.32
CA ARG A 173 -16.99 1.03 -16.77
C ARG A 173 -16.21 2.32 -17.04
N ILE A 174 -15.00 2.16 -17.57
CA ILE A 174 -14.25 3.29 -18.12
C ILE A 174 -14.95 3.56 -19.45
N GLU A 175 -15.96 4.42 -19.42
CA GLU A 175 -16.49 5.07 -20.61
C GLU A 175 -15.44 6.04 -21.14
#